data_AF-A0A5N7IU91-F1
#
_entry.id   AF-A0A5N7IU91-F1
#
_cell.length_a   1.000
_cell.length_b   1.000
_cell.length_c   1.000
_cell.angle_alpha   90.00
_cell.angle_beta   90.00
_cell.angle_gamma   90.00
#
_symmetry.space_group_name_H-M   'P 1'
#
loop_
_entity.id
_entity.type
_entity.pdbx_description
1 polymer ?
#
loop_
_entity_poly.entity_id
_entity_poly.type
_entity_poly.pdbx_seq_one_letter_code
_entity_poly.pdbx_strand_id
1 'polypeptide(L)'
;MVICVSHDLEYLQDELTQRGYTVINNTDNNTYCDAIICNLKEGGLKNIMMQSSTKREGTLIVDSGSKSIDEIEYILTTRVYSSIF
;
A
#
# COMPACT_ATOMS: atom_id res chain seq x y z
N MET A 1 -2.58 4.86 9.65
CA MET A 1 -1.91 3.80 8.88
C MET A 1 -1.16 4.46 7.73
N VAL A 2 0.11 4.12 7.55
CA VAL A 2 0.98 4.62 6.48
C VAL A 2 0.92 3.67 5.29
N ILE A 3 0.52 4.17 4.12
CA ILE A 3 0.34 3.40 2.90
C ILE A 3 1.34 3.87 1.85
N CYS A 4 2.16 2.94 1.34
CA CYS A 4 2.93 3.17 0.14
C CYS A 4 2.08 2.80 -1.08
N VAL A 5 1.92 3.71 -2.03
CA VAL A 5 1.19 3.45 -3.28
C VAL A 5 2.15 3.58 -4.45
N SER A 6 2.06 2.67 -5.44
CA SER A 6 2.85 2.81 -6.66
C SER A 6 2.51 4.10 -7.41
N HIS A 7 3.52 4.66 -8.10
CA HIS A 7 3.39 5.93 -8.83
C HIS A 7 2.36 5.88 -9.97
N ASP A 8 2.12 4.72 -10.58
CA ASP A 8 1.14 4.49 -11.64
C ASP A 8 -0.32 4.53 -11.16
N LEU A 9 -0.54 4.69 -9.85
CA LEU A 9 -1.84 4.65 -9.19
C LEU A 9 -2.18 5.99 -8.51
N GLU A 10 -1.91 7.12 -9.15
CA GLU A 10 -2.17 8.47 -8.60
C GLU A 10 -3.61 8.64 -8.10
N TYR A 11 -4.60 8.11 -8.83
CA TYR A 11 -6.00 8.19 -8.41
C TYR A 11 -6.25 7.53 -7.03
N LEU A 12 -5.53 6.45 -6.70
CA LEU A 12 -5.64 5.81 -5.38
C LEU A 12 -4.96 6.64 -4.30
N GLN A 13 -3.90 7.39 -4.63
CA GLN A 13 -3.24 8.26 -3.67
C GLN A 13 -4.21 9.35 -3.17
N ASP A 14 -4.92 9.99 -4.09
CA ASP A 14 -5.91 11.01 -3.78
C ASP A 14 -7.08 10.44 -2.96
N GLU A 15 -7.66 9.34 -3.43
CA GLU A 15 -8.80 8.67 -2.80
C GLU A 15 -8.49 8.17 -1.38
N LEU A 16 -7.29 7.64 -1.14
CA LEU A 16 -6.86 7.20 0.20
C LEU A 16 -6.51 8.39 1.10
N THR A 17 -5.91 9.44 0.56
CA THR A 17 -5.62 10.66 1.33
C THR A 17 -6.93 11.32 1.80
N GLN A 18 -7.94 11.41 0.92
CA GLN A 18 -9.27 11.94 1.26
C GLN A 18 -9.99 11.12 2.34
N ARG A 19 -9.73 9.81 2.41
CA ARG A 19 -10.24 8.90 3.45
C ARG A 19 -9.44 8.98 4.77
N GLY A 20 -8.39 9.80 4.84
CA GLY A 20 -7.62 10.05 6.06
C GLY A 20 -6.41 9.14 6.25
N TYR A 21 -5.99 8.39 5.24
CA TYR A 21 -4.74 7.62 5.27
C TYR A 21 -3.53 8.52 5.02
N THR A 22 -2.39 8.18 5.64
CA THR A 22 -1.12 8.80 5.30
C THR A 22 -0.54 8.07 4.09
N VAL A 23 -0.64 8.66 2.91
CA VAL A 23 -0.08 8.09 1.67
C VAL A 23 1.33 8.63 1.47
N ILE A 24 2.29 7.72 1.28
CA ILE A 24 3.66 8.04 0.91
C ILE A 24 3.97 7.51 -0.48
N ASN A 25 4.80 8.26 -1.19
CA ASN A 25 5.35 7.81 -2.46
C ASN A 25 6.61 7.00 -2.20
N ASN A 26 6.83 6.02 -3.07
CA ASN A 26 7.91 5.05 -2.96
C ASN A 26 9.32 5.64 -3.15
N THR A 27 9.46 6.96 -3.32
CA THR A 27 10.73 7.66 -3.53
C THR A 27 11.60 7.74 -2.27
N ASP A 28 11.02 7.58 -1.07
CA ASP A 28 11.76 7.66 0.18
C ASP A 28 12.16 6.27 0.68
N ASN A 29 13.36 5.83 0.28
CA ASN A 29 13.96 4.50 0.52
C ASN A 29 14.07 4.05 1.99
N ASN A 30 13.64 4.87 2.96
CA ASN A 30 13.80 4.61 4.39
C ASN A 30 12.50 4.73 5.21
N THR A 31 11.34 4.72 4.55
CA THR A 31 10.06 4.90 5.22
C THR A 31 9.37 3.55 5.47
N TYR A 32 9.07 3.27 6.73
CA TYR A 32 8.26 2.12 7.11
C TYR A 32 6.80 2.35 6.70
N CYS A 33 6.18 1.35 6.07
CA CYS A 33 4.76 1.38 5.73
C CYS A 33 4.04 0.14 6.26
N ASP A 34 2.79 0.35 6.66
CA ASP A 34 1.89 -0.70 7.13
C ASP A 34 1.35 -1.52 5.95
N ALA A 35 1.13 -0.85 4.80
CA ALA A 35 0.63 -1.46 3.59
C ALA A 35 1.30 -0.89 2.32
N ILE A 36 1.40 -1.73 1.30
CA ILE A 36 1.85 -1.41 -0.05
C ILE A 36 0.71 -1.73 -1.02
N ILE A 37 0.34 -0.78 -1.88
CA ILE A 37 -0.66 -0.95 -2.93
C ILE A 37 0.03 -0.80 -4.29
N CYS A 38 -0.06 -1.84 -5.11
CA CYS A 38 0.63 -1.88 -6.40
C CYS A 38 -0.11 -2.75 -7.41
N ASN A 39 0.15 -2.54 -8.70
CA ASN A 39 -0.21 -3.49 -9.75
C ASN A 39 0.86 -4.59 -9.85
N LEU A 40 0.51 -5.84 -9.49
CA LEU A 40 1.45 -6.96 -9.53
C LEU A 40 1.83 -7.38 -10.96
N LYS A 41 0.89 -7.25 -11.91
CA LYS A 41 1.10 -7.69 -13.30
C LYS A 41 2.06 -6.78 -14.06
N GLU A 42 2.11 -5.50 -13.69
CA GLU A 42 2.98 -4.50 -14.33
C GLU A 42 4.33 -4.33 -13.63
N GLY A 43 4.71 -5.29 -12.77
CA GLY A 43 6.01 -5.27 -12.09
C GLY A 43 6.10 -4.23 -10.96
N GLY A 44 4.97 -3.63 -10.55
CA GLY A 44 4.93 -2.61 -9.50
C GLY A 44 5.59 -3.07 -8.20
N LEU A 45 5.39 -4.34 -7.81
CA LEU A 45 6.02 -4.89 -6.62
C LEU A 45 7.56 -4.93 -6.71
N LYS A 46 8.13 -5.22 -7.88
CA LYS A 46 9.59 -5.23 -8.08
C LYS A 46 10.18 -3.83 -7.94
N ASN A 47 9.50 -2.83 -8.50
CA ASN A 47 9.91 -1.43 -8.39
C ASN A 47 9.92 -0.96 -6.93
N ILE A 48 8.94 -1.41 -6.15
CA ILE A 48 8.86 -1.14 -4.71
C ILE A 48 9.90 -1.93 -3.91
N MET A 49 10.15 -3.19 -4.27
CA MET A 49 11.17 -4.06 -3.64
C MET A 49 12.61 -3.61 -3.86
N MET A 50 12.94 -3.05 -5.03
CA MET A 50 14.30 -2.57 -5.30
C MET A 50 14.66 -1.31 -4.49
N GLN A 51 13.68 -0.56 -3.99
CA GLN A 51 13.89 0.75 -3.35
C GLN A 51 13.92 0.68 -1.82
N SER A 52 13.28 -0.33 -1.20
CA SER A 52 13.26 -0.49 0.27
C SER A 52 14.37 -1.42 0.78
N SER A 53 15.29 -0.93 1.60
CA SER A 53 16.42 -1.70 2.18
C SER A 53 16.10 -2.39 3.51
N THR A 54 14.88 -2.32 4.02
CA THR A 54 14.54 -2.70 5.40
C THR A 54 13.44 -3.77 5.50
N LYS A 55 13.57 -4.62 6.53
CA LYS A 55 12.71 -5.77 6.87
C LYS A 55 11.22 -5.42 6.76
N ARG A 56 10.51 -6.16 5.89
CA ARG A 56 9.06 -6.04 5.61
C ARG A 56 8.18 -6.98 6.42
N GLU A 57 8.67 -7.51 7.54
CA GLU A 57 7.83 -8.35 8.39
C GLU A 57 6.64 -7.53 8.88
N GLY A 58 5.43 -7.97 8.53
CA GLY A 58 4.21 -7.26 8.86
C GLY A 58 3.81 -6.13 7.90
N THR A 59 4.39 -6.00 6.71
CA THR A 59 3.80 -5.12 5.67
C THR A 59 2.76 -5.89 4.85
N LEU A 60 1.56 -5.34 4.74
CA LEU A 60 0.50 -5.88 3.89
C LEU A 60 0.74 -5.47 2.43
N ILE A 61 0.68 -6.41 1.48
CA ILE A 61 0.75 -6.08 0.06
C ILE A 61 -0.63 -6.32 -0.56
N VAL A 62 -1.17 -5.31 -1.24
CA VAL A 62 -2.48 -5.34 -1.90
C VAL A 62 -2.28 -5.13 -3.40
N ASP A 63 -2.76 -6.08 -4.21
CA ASP A 63 -2.85 -5.92 -5.66
C ASP A 63 -4.06 -5.05 -6.03
N SER A 64 -3.81 -3.94 -6.73
CA SER A 64 -4.87 -3.02 -7.16
C SER A 64 -5.51 -3.39 -8.50
N GLY A 65 -4.88 -4.26 -9.30
CA GLY A 65 -5.23 -4.45 -10.72
C GLY A 65 -6.65 -4.98 -11.00
N SER A 66 -7.40 -5.41 -9.99
CA SER A 66 -8.80 -5.86 -10.14
C SER A 66 -9.63 -5.59 -8.89
N LYS A 67 -9.32 -4.51 -8.16
CA LYS A 67 -10.05 -4.11 -6.94
C LYS A 67 -10.50 -2.67 -7.04
N SER A 68 -11.72 -2.40 -6.57
CA SER A 68 -12.16 -1.03 -6.33
C SER A 68 -11.43 -0.44 -5.12
N ILE A 69 -11.49 0.88 -4.99
CA ILE A 69 -10.99 1.58 -3.82
C ILE A 69 -11.67 1.12 -2.52
N ASP A 70 -12.98 0.83 -2.56
CA ASP A 70 -13.72 0.38 -1.38
C ASP A 70 -13.30 -1.04 -0.96
N GLU A 71 -13.01 -1.92 -1.93
CA GLU A 71 -12.45 -3.25 -1.64
C GLU A 71 -11.04 -3.16 -1.06
N ILE A 72 -10.22 -2.23 -1.56
CA ILE A 72 -8.90 -1.94 -1.00
C ILE A 72 -9.04 -1.47 0.45
N GLU A 73 -9.91 -0.50 0.72
CA GLU A 73 -10.16 0.01 2.07
C GLU A 73 -10.68 -1.07 3.03
N TYR A 74 -11.58 -1.94 2.56
CA TYR A 74 -12.05 -3.07 3.35
C TYR A 74 -10.91 -4.01 3.76
N ILE A 75 -9.98 -4.31 2.84
CA ILE A 75 -8.79 -5.14 3.13
C ILE A 75 -7.90 -4.46 4.18
N LEU A 76 -7.66 -3.15 4.02
CA LEU A 76 -6.81 -2.35 4.91
C LEU A 76 -7.38 -2.33 6.34
N THR A 77 -8.67 -2.07 6.48
CA THR A 77 -9.35 -1.95 7.78
C THR A 77 -9.52 -3.29 8.47
N THR A 78 -9.85 -4.36 7.73
CA THR A 78 -10.00 -5.71 8.30
C THR A 78 -8.74 -6.17 9.02
N ARG A 79 -7.56 -5.82 8.51
CA ARG A 79 -6.28 -6.13 9.16
C ARG A 79 -6.10 -5.41 10.50
N VAL A 80 -6.51 -4.14 10.59
CA VAL A 80 -6.43 -3.36 11.83
C VAL A 80 -7.29 -3.99 12.93
N TYR A 81 -8.42 -4.60 12.55
CA TYR A 81 -9.35 -5.22 13.49
C TYR A 81 -9.14 -6.74 13.68
N SER A 82 -8.28 -7.38 12.87
CA SER A 82 -7.93 -8.80 13.03
C SER A 82 -6.85 -9.01 14.10
N SER A 83 -6.94 -8.34 15.25
CA SER A 83 -6.23 -8.80 16.45
C SER A 83 -6.96 -10.05 16.94
N ILE A 84 -6.65 -11.19 16.33
CA ILE A 84 -7.04 -12.49 16.86
C ILE A 84 -6.23 -12.70 18.14
N PHE A 85 -6.91 -12.47 19.27
CA PHE A 85 -6.50 -12.94 20.59
C PHE A 85 -6.19 -14.43 20.58
#